data_AF-A0A0C3G300-F1
#
_entry.id   AF-A0A0C3G300-F1
#
_cell.length_a   1.000
_cell.length_b   1.000
_cell.length_c   1.000
_cell.angle_alpha   90.00
_cell.angle_beta   90.00
_cell.angle_gamma   90.00
#
_symmetry.space_group_name_H-M   'P 1'
#
loop_
_entity.id
_entity.type
_entity.pdbx_description
1 polymer ?
#
loop_
_entity_poly.entity_id
_entity_poly.type
_entity_poly.pdbx_seq_one_letter_code
_entity_poly.pdbx_strand_id
1 'polypeptide(L)' 'GGHLILWDLQLVIEFPPGSTILIPSATFRHSNTAIQPGEKRYSFTQYTAGGLFRWVDHGFKTATSYMAGLNEEQR' A
#
# COMPACT_ATOMS: atom_id res chain seq x y z
N GLY A 1 -2.87 18.96 13.37
CA GLY A 1 -2.20 18.00 12.48
C GLY A 1 -2.21 16.63 13.11
N GLY A 2 -1.91 15.58 12.37
CA GLY A 2 -1.89 14.21 12.90
C GLY A 2 -3.08 13.34 12.51
N HIS A 3 -3.88 13.73 11.51
CA HIS A 3 -4.87 12.83 10.92
C HIS A 3 -4.36 12.26 9.60
N LEU A 4 -4.87 11.08 9.26
CA LEU A 4 -4.77 10.44 7.95
C LEU A 4 -6.14 10.55 7.28
N ILE A 5 -6.16 11.01 6.03
CA ILE A 5 -7.37 11.12 5.22
C ILE A 5 -7.38 9.96 4.24
N LEU A 6 -8.47 9.20 4.18
CA LEU A 6 -8.76 8.20 3.15
C LEU A 6 -9.90 8.71 2.28
N TRP A 7 -9.56 9.35 1.16
CA TRP A 7 -10.48 10.17 0.38
C TRP A 7 -11.63 9.36 -0.21
N ASP A 8 -11.32 8.22 -0.84
CA ASP A 8 -12.30 7.38 -1.53
C ASP A 8 -13.26 6.68 -0.55
N LEU A 9 -12.88 6.58 0.72
CA LEU A 9 -13.69 5.99 1.79
C LEU A 9 -14.45 7.05 2.61
N GLN A 10 -14.22 8.34 2.34
CA GLN A 10 -14.78 9.46 3.10
C GLN A 10 -14.45 9.37 4.61
N LEU A 11 -13.25 8.89 4.95
CA LEU A 11 -12.79 8.72 6.34
C LEU A 11 -11.65 9.69 6.68
N VAL A 12 -11.74 10.25 7.88
CA VAL A 12 -10.65 11.00 8.53
C VAL A 12 -10.32 10.29 9.83
N ILE A 13 -9.10 9.76 9.92
CA ILE A 13 -8.66 8.91 11.03
C ILE A 13 -7.64 9.69 11.85
N GLU A 14 -7.86 9.79 13.16
CA GLU A 14 -6.84 10.30 14.07
C GLU A 14 -5.64 9.34 14.09
N PHE A 15 -4.44 9.88 13.87
CA PHE A 15 -3.22 9.10 13.73
C PHE A 15 -2.12 9.63 14.68
N PRO A 16 -2.24 9.35 15.99
CA PRO A 16 -1.35 9.90 17.01
C PRO A 16 0.07 9.31 16.93
N PRO A 17 1.08 9.99 17.52
CA PRO A 17 2.46 9.48 17.56
C PRO A 17 2.55 8.05 18.12
N GLY A 18 3.38 7.21 17.50
CA GLY A 18 3.52 5.80 17.88
C GLY A 18 2.46 4.86 17.31
N SER A 19 1.46 5.39 16.60
CA SER A 19 0.44 4.57 15.93
C SER A 19 0.95 3.95 14.65
N THR A 20 0.43 2.77 14.32
CA THR A 20 0.64 2.09 13.04
C THR A 20 -0.71 1.80 12.40
N ILE A 21 -0.78 1.92 11.08
CA ILE A 21 -1.93 1.49 10.30
C ILE A 21 -1.46 0.61 9.14
N LEU A 22 -2.22 -0.44 8.86
CA LEU A 22 -2.08 -1.24 7.66
C LEU A 22 -3.17 -0.81 6.67
N ILE A 23 -2.78 -0.29 5.51
CA ILE A 23 -3.71 0.08 4.44
C ILE A 23 -3.28 -0.51 3.10
N PRO A 24 -4.24 -0.91 2.24
CA PRO A 24 -3.95 -1.19 0.83
C PRO A 24 -3.72 0.14 0.09
N SER A 25 -2.53 0.72 0.29
CA SER A 25 -2.14 2.07 -0.16
C SER A 25 -2.33 2.30 -1.67
N ALA A 26 -2.22 1.24 -2.49
CA ALA A 26 -2.42 1.31 -3.94
C ALA A 26 -3.90 1.33 -4.39
N THR A 27 -4.84 1.02 -3.49
CA THR A 27 -6.26 0.90 -3.82
C THR A 27 -7.00 2.23 -3.73
N PHE A 28 -6.54 3.15 -2.87
CA PHE A 28 -7.23 4.43 -2.65
C PHE A 28 -6.27 5.57 -2.33
N ARG A 29 -6.74 6.78 -2.63
CA ARG A 29 -6.05 8.04 -2.36
C ARG A 29 -6.05 8.32 -0.87
N HIS A 30 -4.88 8.64 -0.34
CA HIS A 30 -4.70 8.99 1.05
C HIS A 30 -3.68 10.12 1.21
N SER A 31 -3.81 10.89 2.28
CA SER A 31 -2.89 11.99 2.59
C SER A 31 -2.84 12.28 4.09
N ASN A 32 -1.78 12.94 4.53
CA ASN A 32 -1.64 13.39 5.91
C ASN A 32 -2.14 14.84 6.02
N THR A 33 -2.82 15.19 7.10
CA THR A 33 -3.12 16.59 7.39
C THR A 33 -1.85 17.38 7.66
N ALA A 34 -1.83 18.66 7.28
CA ALA A 34 -0.79 19.60 7.69
C ALA A 34 -0.63 19.66 9.22
N ILE A 35 0.60 19.91 9.66
CA ILE A 35 0.95 20.19 11.06
C ILE A 35 1.01 21.70 11.29
N GLN A 36 0.97 22.13 12.55
CA GLN A 36 1.05 23.55 12.90
C GLN A 36 2.48 24.10 12.73
N PRO A 37 2.65 25.42 12.59
CA PRO A 37 3.96 26.05 12.59
C PRO A 37 4.78 25.66 13.83
N GLY A 38 6.04 25.27 13.62
CA GLY A 38 6.94 24.86 14.70
C GLY A 38 6.82 23.39 15.13
N GLU A 39 5.80 22.66 14.68
CA GLU A 39 5.69 21.22 14.92
C GLU A 39 6.63 20.42 14.00
N LYS A 40 7.01 19.21 14.44
CA LYS A 40 7.71 18.22 13.62
C LYS A 40 6.95 16.90 13.69
N ARG A 41 6.83 16.23 12.55
CA ARG A 41 6.24 14.90 12.44
C ARG A 41 7.19 13.99 11.66
N TYR A 42 7.42 12.82 12.21
CA TYR A 42 8.17 11.75 11.55
C TYR A 42 7.23 10.59 11.27
N SER A 43 7.43 9.94 10.14
CA SER A 43 6.75 8.71 9.76
C SER A 43 7.70 7.85 8.96
N PHE A 44 7.57 6.54 9.09
CA PHE A 44 8.21 5.58 8.22
C PHE A 44 7.14 4.69 7.62
N THR A 45 7.35 4.24 6.39
CA THR A 45 6.41 3.37 5.68
C THR A 45 7.12 2.08 5.33
N GLN A 46 6.50 0.97 5.69
CA GLN A 46 6.88 -0.34 5.18
C GLN A 46 5.87 -0.72 4.11
N TYR A 47 6.36 -1.07 2.92
CA TYR A 47 5.52 -1.52 1.83
C TYR A 47 6.22 -2.65 1.07
N THR A 48 5.42 -3.44 0.39
CA THR A 48 5.90 -4.45 -0.56
C THR A 48 5.06 -4.36 -1.81
N ALA A 49 5.72 -4.43 -2.97
CA ALA A 49 5.05 -4.31 -4.25
C ALA A 49 4.23 -5.57 -4.54
N GLY A 50 2.98 -5.40 -4.96
CA GLY A 50 2.11 -6.53 -5.36
C GLY A 50 2.71 -7.44 -6.43
N GLY A 51 3.60 -6.91 -7.28
CA GLY A 51 4.32 -7.70 -8.28
C GLY A 51 5.28 -8.75 -7.69
N LEU A 52 5.83 -8.51 -6.50
CA LEU A 52 6.72 -9.47 -5.84
C LEU A 52 5.96 -10.72 -5.38
N PHE A 53 4.75 -10.54 -4.83
CA PHE A 53 3.89 -11.67 -4.48
C PHE A 53 3.55 -12.52 -5.70
N ARG A 54 3.07 -11.87 -6.78
CA ARG A 54 2.80 -12.57 -8.04
C ARG A 54 4.03 -13.29 -8.59
N TRP A 55 5.21 -12.69 -8.51
CA TRP A 55 6.45 -13.33 -8.96
C TRP A 55 6.76 -14.60 -8.15
N VAL A 56 6.56 -14.58 -6.84
CA VAL A 56 6.70 -15.77 -5.98
C VAL A 56 5.64 -16.83 -6.35
N ASP A 57 4.37 -16.43 -6.49
CA ASP A 57 3.27 -17.33 -6.87
C ASP A 57 3.48 -17.96 -8.26
N HIS A 58 4.11 -17.23 -9.18
CA HIS A 58 4.51 -17.71 -10.50
C HIS A 58 5.75 -18.64 -10.48
N GLY A 59 6.23 -19.04 -9.29
CA GLY A 59 7.43 -19.87 -9.16
C GLY A 59 8.69 -19.13 -9.61
N PHE A 60 8.82 -17.86 -9.23
CA PHE A 60 9.95 -16.98 -9.53
C PHE A 60 10.10 -16.63 -11.01
N LYS A 61 8.99 -16.55 -11.75
CA LYS A 61 8.95 -16.21 -13.17
C LYS A 61 8.26 -14.87 -13.42
N THR A 62 8.66 -14.20 -14.50
CA THR A 62 7.89 -13.07 -15.01
C THR A 62 6.47 -13.52 -15.36
N ALA A 63 5.49 -12.63 -15.24
CA ALA A 63 4.11 -12.97 -15.61
C ALA A 63 4.04 -13.49 -17.05
N THR A 64 4.76 -12.87 -17.98
CA THR A 64 4.83 -13.34 -19.37
C THR A 64 5.36 -14.78 -19.48
N SER A 65 6.45 -15.12 -18.78
CA SER A 65 7.01 -16.47 -18.82
C SER A 65 6.11 -17.51 -18.14
N TYR A 66 5.45 -17.12 -17.05
CA TYR A 66 4.48 -17.98 -16.37
C TYR A 66 3.29 -18.31 -17.27
N MET A 67 2.64 -17.27 -17.83
CA MET A 67 1.46 -17.43 -18.69
C MET A 67 1.75 -18.20 -19.98
N ALA A 68 2.96 -18.07 -20.53
CA ALA A 68 3.38 -18.83 -21.71
C ALA A 68 3.54 -20.34 -21.45
N GLY A 69 3.75 -20.75 -20.19
CA GLY A 69 3.94 -22.14 -19.79
C GLY A 69 2.68 -22.86 -19.30
N LEU A 70 1.54 -22.19 -19.24
CA LEU A 70 0.26 -22.79 -18.83
C LEU A 70 -0.32 -23.67 -19.94
N ASN A 71 -0.87 -24.83 -19.58
CA ASN A 71 -1.68 -25.63 -20.49
C ASN A 71 -3.11 -25.06 -20.64
N GLU A 72 -3.95 -25.63 -21.51
CA GLU A 72 -5.32 -25.13 -21.74
C GLU A 72 -6.21 -25.19 -20.50
N GLU A 73 -5.99 -26.16 -19.60
CA GLU A 73 -6.76 -26.31 -18.37
C GLU A 73 -6.32 -25.31 -17.28
N GLN A 74 -5.08 -24.81 -17.37
CA GLN A 74 -4.47 -23.88 -16.43
C GLN A 74 -4.57 -22.40 -16.87
N ARG A 75 -5.01 -22.14 -18.11
CA ARG A 75 -5.23 -20.79 -18.66
C ARG A 75 -6.52 -20.18 -18.15
#